data_AF-A0A5M4ANZ8-F1
#
_entry.id   AF-A0A5M4ANZ8-F1
#
_cell.length_a   1.000
_cell.length_b   1.000
_cell.length_c   1.000
_cell.angle_alpha   90.00
_cell.angle_beta   90.00
_cell.angle_gamma   90.00
#
_symmetry.space_group_name_H-M   'P 1'
#
loop_
_entity.id
_entity.type
_entity.pdbx_description
1 polymer ?
#
loop_
_entity_poly.entity_id
_entity_poly.type
_entity_poly.pdbx_seq_one_letter_code
_entity_poly.pdbx_strand_id
1 'polypeptide(L)'
;MTTEISKTRKIAAWVIAGLLTALYLYSASGKLFLHPEQMEQMHLADWRIIIALGEIVSALLYLFPKTNKFGTLLLSSFMGGAIILHMTGGISLALPVVVLLLVWVGFYLRNPEFFKLK
;
A
#
# COMPACT_ATOMS: atom_id res chain seq x y z
N MET A 1 -12.09 29.87 -2.02
CA MET A 1 -11.36 29.64 -3.29
C MET A 1 -10.93 28.18 -3.33
N THR A 2 -11.47 27.39 -4.26
CA THR A 2 -10.96 26.03 -4.52
C THR A 2 -9.66 26.16 -5.30
N THR A 3 -8.51 25.97 -4.64
CA THR A 3 -7.22 25.90 -5.31
C THR A 3 -7.23 24.73 -6.29
N GLU A 4 -7.32 25.04 -7.59
CA GLU A 4 -7.15 24.09 -8.70
C GLU A 4 -5.86 23.28 -8.51
N ILE A 5 -5.97 21.95 -8.42
CA ILE A 5 -4.81 21.06 -8.31
C ILE A 5 -4.01 21.12 -9.63
N SER A 6 -2.73 21.46 -9.57
CA SER A 6 -1.86 21.57 -10.75
C SER A 6 -1.78 20.24 -11.53
N LYS A 7 -1.59 20.34 -12.87
CA LYS A 7 -1.46 19.16 -13.75
C LYS A 7 -0.33 18.23 -13.30
N THR A 8 0.84 18.78 -12.96
CA THR A 8 1.99 18.02 -12.45
C THR A 8 1.64 17.24 -11.19
N ARG A 9 0.93 17.86 -10.24
CA ARG A 9 0.49 17.18 -9.02
C ARG A 9 -0.47 16.03 -9.32
N LYS A 10 -1.44 16.24 -10.22
CA LYS A 10 -2.37 15.17 -10.66
C LYS A 10 -1.62 14.00 -11.27
N ILE A 11 -0.65 14.25 -12.16
CA ILE A 11 0.15 13.20 -12.81
C ILE A 11 0.99 12.44 -11.78
N ALA A 12 1.75 13.15 -10.93
CA ALA A 12 2.57 12.52 -9.90
C ALA A 12 1.73 11.63 -8.95
N ALA A 13 0.56 12.13 -8.55
CA ALA A 13 -0.38 11.41 -7.71
C ALA A 13 -0.87 10.10 -8.35
N TRP A 14 -1.20 10.12 -9.64
CA TRP A 14 -1.63 8.94 -10.38
C TRP A 14 -0.50 7.95 -10.66
N VAL A 15 0.71 8.44 -10.96
CA VAL A 15 1.91 7.60 -11.11
C VAL A 15 2.21 6.86 -9.80
N ILE A 16 2.23 7.57 -8.67
CA ILE A 16 2.45 6.94 -7.36
C ILE A 16 1.34 5.91 -7.06
N ALA A 17 0.07 6.26 -7.30
CA ALA A 17 -1.05 5.35 -7.06
C ALA A 17 -0.97 4.09 -7.93
N GLY A 18 -0.66 4.24 -9.22
CA GLY A 18 -0.50 3.13 -10.15
C GLY A 18 0.66 2.22 -9.79
N LEU A 19 1.84 2.79 -9.49
CA LEU A 19 3.03 2.03 -9.11
C LEU A 19 2.83 1.27 -7.79
N LEU A 20 2.24 1.91 -6.77
CA LEU A 20 1.91 1.23 -5.52
C LEU A 20 0.91 0.09 -5.76
N THR A 21 -0.14 0.34 -6.55
CA THR A 21 -1.13 -0.71 -6.85
C THR A 21 -0.47 -1.88 -7.57
N ALA A 22 0.37 -1.63 -8.57
CA ALA A 22 1.10 -2.67 -9.28
C ALA A 22 2.03 -3.45 -8.33
N LEU A 23 2.74 -2.76 -7.43
CA LEU A 23 3.61 -3.37 -6.43
C LEU A 23 2.84 -4.31 -5.49
N TYR A 24 1.72 -3.84 -4.94
CA TYR A 24 0.88 -4.64 -4.04
C TYR A 24 0.23 -5.84 -4.75
N LEU A 25 -0.23 -5.66 -5.99
CA LEU A 25 -0.77 -6.78 -6.79
C LEU A 25 0.30 -7.80 -7.15
N TYR A 26 1.53 -7.36 -7.46
CA TYR A 26 2.66 -8.24 -7.68
C TYR A 26 3.02 -9.03 -6.41
N SER A 27 3.11 -8.34 -5.27
CA SER A 27 3.36 -8.94 -3.96
C SER A 27 2.28 -9.97 -3.58
N ALA A 28 1.00 -9.67 -3.80
CA ALA A 28 -0.09 -10.61 -3.57
C ALA A 28 -0.05 -11.81 -4.53
N SER A 29 0.29 -11.58 -5.80
CA SER A 29 0.49 -12.66 -6.78
C SER A 29 1.66 -13.57 -6.40
N GLY A 30 2.72 -13.00 -5.82
CA GLY A 30 3.83 -13.73 -5.23
C GLY A 30 3.37 -14.71 -4.16
N LYS A 31 2.54 -14.23 -3.22
CA LYS A 31 1.95 -15.07 -2.16
C LYS A 31 1.05 -16.16 -2.71
N LEU A 32 0.28 -15.89 -3.77
CA LEU A 32 -0.71 -16.85 -4.28
C LEU A 32 -0.11 -17.90 -5.21
N PHE A 33 0.82 -17.51 -6.08
CA PHE A 33 1.21 -18.30 -7.25
C PHE A 33 2.72 -18.44 -7.45
N LEU A 34 3.50 -17.36 -7.27
CA LEU A 34 4.91 -17.37 -7.70
C LEU A 34 5.85 -17.95 -6.65
N HIS A 35 5.64 -17.61 -5.38
CA HIS A 35 6.54 -17.94 -4.27
C HIS A 35 5.77 -18.32 -2.99
N PRO A 36 4.85 -19.30 -3.05
CA PRO A 36 4.08 -19.70 -1.87
C PRO A 36 4.95 -20.16 -0.69
N GLU A 37 6.13 -20.72 -0.96
CA GLU A 37 7.11 -21.19 0.04
C GLU A 37 7.66 -20.07 0.93
N GLN A 38 7.68 -18.82 0.46
CA GLN A 38 8.09 -17.68 1.28
C GLN A 38 7.13 -17.49 2.48
N MET A 39 5.85 -17.81 2.31
CA MET A 39 4.88 -17.74 3.40
C MET A 39 5.12 -18.83 4.46
N GLU A 40 5.67 -19.98 4.08
CA GLU A 40 6.07 -21.03 5.04
C GLU A 40 7.25 -20.57 5.89
N GLN A 41 8.26 -19.94 5.27
CA GLN A 41 9.42 -19.38 5.98
C GLN A 41 9.01 -18.29 6.99
N MET A 42 7.92 -17.59 6.70
CA MET A 42 7.35 -16.57 7.59
C MET A 42 6.33 -17.14 8.60
N HIS A 43 6.10 -18.46 8.62
CA HIS A 43 5.09 -19.12 9.45
C HIS A 43 3.66 -18.60 9.23
N LEU A 44 3.35 -18.18 8.00
CA LEU A 44 2.07 -17.59 7.59
C LEU A 44 1.39 -18.36 6.45
N ALA A 45 1.83 -19.58 6.15
CA ALA A 45 1.32 -20.39 5.04
C ALA A 45 -0.21 -20.58 5.08
N ASP A 46 -0.77 -20.92 6.25
CA ASP A 46 -2.20 -21.13 6.43
C ASP A 46 -3.02 -19.84 6.24
N TRP A 47 -2.39 -18.68 6.44
CA TRP A 47 -3.02 -17.36 6.32
C TRP A 47 -2.76 -16.69 4.96
N ARG A 48 -2.00 -17.34 4.08
CA ARG A 48 -1.56 -16.82 2.77
C ARG A 48 -2.70 -16.24 1.94
N ILE A 49 -3.81 -16.98 1.82
CA ILE A 49 -4.93 -16.57 0.96
C ILE A 49 -5.58 -15.29 1.50
N ILE A 50 -5.88 -15.24 2.80
CA ILE A 50 -6.54 -14.07 3.39
C ILE A 50 -5.62 -12.84 3.39
N ILE A 51 -4.30 -13.04 3.60
CA ILE A 51 -3.30 -11.97 3.50
C ILE A 51 -3.27 -11.40 2.07
N ALA A 52 -3.18 -12.26 1.06
CA ALA A 52 -3.12 -11.84 -0.34
C ALA A 52 -4.41 -11.15 -0.79
N LEU A 53 -5.58 -11.67 -0.41
CA LEU A 53 -6.87 -11.02 -0.71
C LEU A 53 -7.00 -9.67 -0.01
N GLY A 54 -6.57 -9.56 1.25
CA GLY A 54 -6.53 -8.30 1.98
C GLY A 54 -5.63 -7.26 1.29
N GLU A 55 -4.47 -7.68 0.81
CA GLU A 55 -3.53 -6.84 0.05
C GLU A 55 -4.15 -6.35 -1.27
N ILE A 56 -4.77 -7.25 -2.05
CA ILE A 56 -5.45 -6.91 -3.32
C ILE A 56 -6.59 -5.92 -3.08
N VAL A 57 -7.48 -6.20 -2.14
CA VAL A 57 -8.63 -5.32 -1.83
C VAL A 57 -8.13 -3.95 -1.38
N SER A 58 -7.13 -3.89 -0.51
CA SER A 58 -6.55 -2.64 -0.03
C SER A 58 -5.93 -1.82 -1.16
N ALA A 59 -5.20 -2.47 -2.08
CA ALA A 59 -4.59 -1.84 -3.24
C ALA A 59 -5.64 -1.27 -4.21
N LEU A 60 -6.71 -2.03 -4.49
CA LEU A 60 -7.81 -1.56 -5.35
C LEU A 60 -8.56 -0.39 -4.71
N LEU A 61 -8.89 -0.48 -3.41
CA LEU A 61 -9.51 0.62 -2.69
C LEU A 61 -8.64 1.88 -2.71
N TYR A 62 -7.31 1.72 -2.61
CA TYR A 62 -6.36 2.81 -2.69
C TYR A 62 -6.35 3.42 -4.10
N LEU A 63 -6.34 2.62 -5.17
CA LEU A 63 -6.33 3.11 -6.55
C LEU A 63 -7.53 4.02 -6.86
N PHE A 64 -8.75 3.61 -6.48
CA PHE A 64 -9.95 4.35 -6.84
C PHE A 64 -10.12 5.65 -6.00
N PRO A 65 -10.30 6.83 -6.64
CA PRO A 65 -10.38 8.12 -5.93
C PRO A 65 -11.44 8.21 -4.83
N LYS A 66 -12.61 7.57 -5.01
CA LYS A 66 -13.72 7.65 -4.06
C LYS A 66 -13.48 6.84 -2.78
N THR A 67 -12.61 5.84 -2.83
CA THR A 67 -12.37 4.88 -1.74
C THR A 67 -10.97 4.96 -1.15
N ASN A 68 -10.11 5.82 -1.70
CA ASN A 68 -8.68 5.85 -1.39
C ASN A 68 -8.36 6.04 0.10
N LYS A 69 -9.19 6.76 0.86
CA LYS A 69 -9.05 6.90 2.32
C LYS A 69 -9.06 5.56 3.04
N PHE A 70 -9.93 4.64 2.62
CA PHE A 70 -10.00 3.29 3.19
C PHE A 70 -8.82 2.45 2.74
N GLY A 71 -8.44 2.56 1.46
CA GLY A 71 -7.24 1.91 0.95
C GLY A 71 -5.98 2.37 1.69
N THR A 72 -5.80 3.66 1.92
CA THR A 72 -4.67 4.23 2.67
C THR A 72 -4.62 3.70 4.10
N LEU A 73 -5.76 3.65 4.80
CA LEU A 73 -5.84 3.09 6.15
C LEU A 73 -5.43 1.60 6.18
N LEU A 74 -5.98 0.81 5.26
CA LEU A 74 -5.72 -0.63 5.20
C LEU A 74 -4.26 -0.92 4.79
N LEU A 75 -3.74 -0.23 3.78
CA LEU A 75 -2.33 -0.37 3.36
C LEU A 75 -1.37 0.09 4.45
N SER A 76 -1.72 1.11 5.23
CA SER A 76 -0.92 1.53 6.40
C SER A 76 -0.85 0.42 7.45
N SER A 77 -1.99 -0.20 7.74
CA SER A 77 -2.08 -1.32 8.68
C SER A 77 -1.30 -2.54 8.19
N PHE A 78 -1.43 -2.87 6.90
CA PHE A 78 -0.71 -3.96 6.25
C PHE A 78 0.81 -3.73 6.28
N MET A 79 1.28 -2.52 5.97
CA MET A 79 2.70 -2.16 6.07
C MET A 79 3.22 -2.20 7.50
N GLY A 80 2.42 -1.82 8.50
CA GLY A 80 2.76 -2.00 9.91
C GLY A 80 3.08 -3.48 10.24
N GLY A 81 2.24 -4.40 9.78
CA GLY A 81 2.48 -5.84 9.89
C GLY A 81 3.76 -6.29 9.16
N ALA A 82 3.97 -5.83 7.92
CA ALA A 82 5.17 -6.14 7.15
C ALA A 82 6.46 -5.65 7.84
N ILE A 83 6.43 -4.46 8.44
CA ILE A 83 7.58 -3.92 9.18
C ILE A 83 7.91 -4.82 10.38
N ILE A 84 6.91 -5.23 11.17
CA ILE A 84 7.13 -6.16 12.28
C ILE A 84 7.70 -7.50 11.79
N LEU A 85 7.17 -8.03 10.68
CA LEU A 85 7.66 -9.29 10.10
C LEU A 85 9.12 -9.19 9.65
N HIS A 86 9.52 -8.07 9.06
CA HIS A 86 10.92 -7.81 8.72
C HIS A 86 11.80 -7.68 9.98
N MET A 87 11.32 -7.01 11.04
CA MET A 87 12.04 -6.89 12.31
C MET A 87 12.27 -8.27 12.94
N THR A 88 11.25 -9.12 12.99
CA THR A 88 11.35 -10.47 13.56
C THR A 88 12.20 -11.40 12.70
N GLY A 89 12.23 -11.17 11.38
CA GLY A 89 13.06 -11.92 10.45
C GLY A 89 14.51 -11.43 10.33
N GLY A 90 14.88 -10.31 10.98
CA GLY A 90 16.21 -9.72 10.85
C GLY A 90 16.52 -9.17 9.44
N ILE A 91 15.49 -8.79 8.68
CA ILE A 91 15.60 -8.29 7.30
C ILE A 91 15.47 -6.75 7.30
N SER A 92 16.09 -6.08 6.32
CA SER A 92 16.02 -4.63 6.18
C SER A 92 14.58 -4.09 6.17
N LEU A 93 14.35 -3.04 6.95
CA LEU A 93 13.06 -2.33 7.04
C LEU A 93 12.86 -1.28 5.95
N ALA A 94 13.90 -1.01 5.15
CA ALA A 94 13.90 0.13 4.23
C ALA A 94 12.75 0.06 3.22
N LEU A 95 12.52 -1.11 2.61
CA LEU A 95 11.47 -1.28 1.61
C LEU A 95 10.06 -1.05 2.19
N PRO A 96 9.59 -1.77 3.24
CA PRO A 96 8.23 -1.55 3.76
C PRO A 96 8.03 -0.14 4.34
N VAL A 97 9.07 0.48 4.91
CA VAL A 97 9.00 1.87 5.38
C VAL A 97 8.84 2.86 4.21
N VAL A 98 9.65 2.73 3.16
CA VAL A 98 9.55 3.61 1.98
C VAL A 98 8.19 3.44 1.30
N VAL A 99 7.70 2.20 1.17
CA VAL A 99 6.37 1.93 0.60
C VAL A 99 5.28 2.58 1.44
N LEU A 100 5.33 2.48 2.77
CA LEU A 100 4.38 3.15 3.65
C LEU A 100 4.40 4.68 3.48
N LEU A 101 5.59 5.28 3.41
CA LEU A 101 5.73 6.73 3.16
C LEU A 101 5.10 7.11 1.81
N LEU A 102 5.34 6.34 0.76
CA LEU A 102 4.75 6.57 -0.56
C LEU A 102 3.22 6.44 -0.57
N VAL A 103 2.64 5.52 0.22
CA VAL A 103 1.19 5.42 0.41
C VAL A 103 0.61 6.72 0.98
N TRP A 104 1.26 7.30 2.00
CA TRP A 104 0.80 8.57 2.59
C TRP A 104 1.06 9.78 1.69
N VAL A 105 2.21 9.85 1.01
CA VAL A 105 2.52 10.90 0.03
C VAL A 105 1.50 10.88 -1.10
N GLY A 106 1.23 9.70 -1.69
CA GLY A 106 0.22 9.57 -2.74
C GLY A 106 -1.19 9.95 -2.28
N PHE A 107 -1.55 9.58 -1.04
CA PHE A 107 -2.83 9.98 -0.45
C PHE A 107 -2.93 11.50 -0.24
N TYR A 108 -1.90 12.14 0.31
CA TYR A 108 -1.82 13.59 0.49
C TYR A 108 -1.92 14.34 -0.84
N LEU A 109 -1.20 13.88 -1.86
CA LEU A 109 -1.24 14.50 -3.19
C LEU A 109 -2.64 14.43 -3.81
N ARG A 110 -3.42 13.36 -3.54
CA ARG A 110 -4.79 13.18 -4.04
C ARG A 110 -5.85 13.88 -3.20
N ASN A 111 -5.63 14.04 -1.89
CA ASN A 111 -6.63 14.56 -0.94
C ASN A 111 -6.06 15.66 -0.04
N PRO A 112 -5.58 16.79 -0.59
CA PRO A 112 -5.02 17.89 0.22
C PRO A 112 -5.99 18.39 1.30
N GLU A 113 -7.27 18.47 0.95
CA GLU A 113 -8.33 19.00 1.82
C GLU A 113 -8.55 18.13 3.07
N PHE A 114 -8.17 16.84 3.03
CA PHE A 114 -8.27 15.95 4.19
C PHE A 114 -7.36 16.37 5.35
N PHE A 115 -6.27 17.08 5.04
CA PHE A 115 -5.26 17.48 6.02
C PHE A 115 -5.40 18.94 6.48
N LYS A 116 -6.40 19.66 5.97
CA LYS A 116 -6.69 21.00 6.46
C LYS A 116 -7.37 20.88 7.82
N LEU A 117 -6.63 21.20 8.89
CA LEU A 117 -7.21 21.42 10.21
C LEU A 117 -8.13 22.64 10.13
N LYS A 118 -9.34 22.51 10.67
CA LYS A 118 -10.29 23.62 10.83
C LYS A 118 -9.89 24.48 12.01
#